data_AF-A0A3D0PAA1-F1
#
_entry.id   AF-A0A3D0PAA1-F1
#
_cell.length_a   1.000
_cell.length_b   1.000
_cell.length_c   1.000
_cell.angle_alpha   90.00
_cell.angle_beta   90.00
_cell.angle_gamma   90.00
#
_symmetry.space_group_name_H-M   'P 1'
#
loop_
_entity.id
_entity.type
_entity.pdbx_description
1 polymer ?
#
loop_
_entity_poly.entity_id
_entity_poly.type
_entity_poly.pdbx_seq_one_letter_code
_entity_poly.pdbx_strand_id
1 'polypeptide(L)'
;MFQAFQQQRWRWLVFWAVIVAVAIAAPAVLPVFRLNLLGRFLSLAIVALGIDLIWGFTGLLSLGQGIFFALGGYGAAMYLQLNSSSGQPNGIPEFFSLYGVDRLPFFWEPFHNPLFTLIAIWLVPSLLAALLGNMVFRNRIKGVYFSILTQAAL
;
A
#
# COMPACT_ATOMS: atom_id res chain seq x y z
N MET A 1 -12.40 37.14 -15.13
CA MET A 1 -11.35 36.09 -15.15
C MET A 1 -11.28 35.28 -13.85
N PHE A 2 -11.43 35.89 -12.65
CA PHE A 2 -11.38 35.16 -11.36
C PHE A 2 -12.61 34.28 -11.04
N GLN A 3 -13.80 34.58 -11.59
CA GLN A 3 -15.01 33.79 -11.31
C GLN A 3 -15.01 32.38 -11.95
N ALA A 4 -14.34 32.20 -13.09
CA ALA A 4 -14.20 30.90 -13.76
C ALA A 4 -13.30 29.93 -12.97
N PHE A 5 -12.26 30.44 -12.31
CA PHE A 5 -11.38 29.64 -11.44
C PHE A 5 -12.07 29.20 -10.14
N GLN A 6 -12.94 30.04 -9.56
CA GLN A 6 -13.70 29.69 -8.35
C GLN A 6 -14.78 28.63 -8.63
N GLN A 7 -15.51 28.75 -9.74
CA GLN A 7 -16.48 27.75 -10.19
C GLN A 7 -15.82 26.38 -10.40
N GLN A 8 -14.63 26.36 -11.03
CA GLN A 8 -13.85 25.13 -11.24
C GLN A 8 -13.42 24.50 -9.91
N ARG A 9 -12.88 25.29 -8.96
CA ARG A 9 -12.44 24.79 -7.64
C ARG A 9 -13.58 24.20 -6.81
N TRP A 10 -14.76 24.82 -6.82
CA TRP A 10 -15.90 24.30 -6.08
C TRP A 10 -16.37 22.96 -6.62
N ARG A 11 -16.38 22.78 -7.94
CA ARG A 11 -16.74 21.50 -8.58
C ARG A 11 -15.76 20.39 -8.18
N TRP A 12 -14.46 20.66 -8.13
CA TRP A 12 -13.46 19.71 -7.65
C TRP A 12 -13.65 19.37 -6.17
N LEU A 13 -13.94 20.37 -5.32
CA LEU A 13 -14.19 20.13 -3.89
C LEU A 13 -15.44 19.26 -3.67
N VAL A 14 -16.54 19.55 -4.37
CA VAL A 14 -17.76 18.74 -4.32
C VAL A 14 -17.49 17.32 -4.80
N PHE A 15 -16.73 17.15 -5.90
CA PHE A 15 -16.35 15.84 -6.40
C PHE A 15 -15.56 15.02 -5.36
N TRP A 16 -14.52 15.61 -4.76
CA TRP A 16 -13.75 14.95 -3.69
C TRP A 16 -14.58 14.66 -2.45
N ALA A 17 -15.47 15.58 -2.06
CA ALA A 17 -16.37 15.40 -0.92
C ALA A 17 -17.31 14.21 -1.14
N VAL A 18 -17.86 14.06 -2.36
CA VAL A 18 -18.71 12.91 -2.73
C VAL A 18 -17.91 11.61 -2.65
N ILE A 19 -16.68 11.57 -3.17
CA ILE A 19 -15.82 10.37 -3.08
C ILE A 19 -15.58 9.97 -1.63
N VAL A 20 -15.21 10.92 -0.77
CA VAL A 20 -14.96 10.66 0.65
C VAL A 20 -16.23 10.20 1.36
N ALA A 21 -17.37 10.83 1.08
CA ALA A 21 -18.66 10.42 1.65
C ALA A 21 -19.02 8.97 1.25
N VAL A 22 -18.84 8.60 -0.02
CA VAL A 22 -19.07 7.24 -0.49
C VAL A 22 -18.11 6.24 0.19
N ALA A 23 -16.83 6.59 0.33
CA ALA A 23 -15.84 5.73 0.99
C ALA A 23 -16.17 5.48 2.47
N ILE A 24 -16.68 6.49 3.18
CA ILE A 24 -17.11 6.37 4.59
C ILE A 24 -18.44 5.61 4.72
N ALA A 25 -19.36 5.76 3.75
CA ALA A 25 -20.64 5.05 3.76
C ALA A 25 -20.51 3.57 3.34
N ALA A 26 -19.51 3.22 2.53
CA ALA A 26 -19.33 1.88 1.98
C ALA A 26 -19.33 0.75 3.04
N PRO A 27 -18.64 0.88 4.21
CA PRO A 27 -18.68 -0.13 5.27
C PRO A 27 -20.06 -0.36 5.89
N ALA A 28 -20.93 0.64 5.90
CA ALA A 28 -22.25 0.53 6.50
C ALA A 28 -23.31 -0.09 5.56
N VAL A 29 -23.11 0.04 4.24
CA VAL A 29 -24.11 -0.34 3.23
C VAL A 29 -23.76 -1.65 2.51
N LEU A 30 -22.47 -1.98 2.37
CA LEU A 30 -22.03 -3.13 1.59
C LEU A 30 -21.90 -4.41 2.43
N PRO A 31 -22.30 -5.57 1.89
CA PRO A 31 -21.95 -6.87 2.47
C PRO A 31 -20.43 -7.08 2.53
N VAL A 32 -19.94 -7.78 3.56
CA VAL A 32 -18.52 -8.05 3.83
C VAL A 32 -17.76 -8.57 2.60
N PHE A 33 -18.35 -9.47 1.82
CA PHE A 33 -17.73 -9.98 0.58
C PHE A 33 -17.44 -8.87 -0.45
N ARG A 34 -18.43 -8.00 -0.71
CA ARG A 34 -18.29 -6.89 -1.66
C ARG A 34 -17.33 -5.83 -1.14
N LEU A 35 -17.33 -5.60 0.17
CA LEU A 35 -16.39 -4.71 0.83
C LEU A 35 -14.94 -5.16 0.63
N ASN A 36 -14.66 -6.45 0.87
CA ASN A 36 -13.33 -7.03 0.65
C ASN A 36 -12.90 -6.93 -0.82
N LEU A 37 -13.83 -7.18 -1.76
CA LEU A 37 -13.56 -7.06 -3.19
C LEU A 37 -13.27 -5.61 -3.59
N LEU A 38 -14.05 -4.66 -3.08
CA LEU A 38 -13.84 -3.22 -3.28
C LEU A 38 -12.47 -2.79 -2.74
N GLY A 39 -12.13 -3.17 -1.51
CA GLY A 39 -10.83 -2.89 -0.90
C GLY A 39 -9.68 -3.43 -1.74
N ARG A 40 -9.80 -4.67 -2.23
CA ARG A 40 -8.82 -5.28 -3.14
C ARG A 40 -8.67 -4.50 -4.44
N PHE A 41 -9.77 -4.12 -5.09
CA PHE A 41 -9.70 -3.36 -6.34
C PHE A 41 -9.12 -1.96 -6.15
N LEU A 42 -9.50 -1.24 -5.09
CA LEU A 42 -8.92 0.07 -4.78
C LEU A 42 -7.43 -0.02 -4.48
N SER A 43 -7.03 -1.03 -3.70
CA SER A 43 -5.62 -1.27 -3.37
C SER A 43 -4.79 -1.57 -4.63
N LEU A 44 -5.29 -2.43 -5.52
CA LEU A 44 -4.63 -2.73 -6.80
C LEU A 44 -4.65 -1.54 -7.78
N ALA A 45 -5.69 -0.70 -7.75
CA ALA A 45 -5.76 0.50 -8.57
C ALA A 45 -4.66 1.50 -8.22
N ILE A 46 -4.28 1.64 -6.95
CA ILE A 46 -3.16 2.49 -6.52
C ILE A 46 -1.84 2.02 -7.16
N VAL A 47 -1.61 0.70 -7.20
CA VAL A 47 -0.42 0.12 -7.85
C VAL A 47 -0.44 0.38 -9.35
N ALA A 48 -1.58 0.14 -10.00
CA ALA A 48 -1.75 0.39 -11.43
C ALA A 48 -1.48 1.86 -11.79
N LEU A 49 -2.01 2.81 -11.02
CA LEU A 49 -1.75 4.24 -11.18
C LEU A 49 -0.28 4.59 -10.95
N GLY A 50 0.39 3.96 -9.98
CA GLY A 50 1.82 4.17 -9.76
C GLY A 50 2.68 3.75 -10.95
N ILE A 51 2.38 2.60 -11.55
CA ILE A 51 3.05 2.12 -12.77
C ILE A 51 2.73 3.02 -13.97
N ASP A 52 1.46 3.40 -14.14
CA ASP A 52 1.01 4.30 -15.21
C ASP A 52 1.71 5.66 -15.15
N LEU A 53 1.86 6.24 -13.96
CA LEU A 53 2.57 7.50 -13.79
C LEU A 53 4.06 7.38 -14.13
N ILE A 54 4.74 6.33 -13.65
CA ILE A 54 6.17 6.13 -13.95
C ILE A 54 6.35 5.95 -15.45
N TRP A 55 5.58 5.04 -16.06
CA TRP A 55 5.74 4.75 -17.48
C TRP A 55 5.28 5.91 -18.37
N GLY A 56 4.15 6.53 -18.05
CA GLY A 56 3.56 7.63 -18.79
C GLY A 56 4.36 8.93 -18.72
N PHE A 57 4.90 9.31 -17.55
CA PHE A 57 5.71 10.52 -17.42
C PHE A 57 7.18 10.33 -17.78
N THR A 58 7.79 9.20 -17.42
CA THR A 58 9.25 9.01 -17.59
C THR A 58 9.63 8.20 -18.82
N GLY A 59 8.66 7.49 -19.43
CA GLY A 59 8.93 6.55 -20.53
C GLY A 59 9.67 5.26 -20.08
N LEU A 60 9.95 5.11 -18.79
CA LEU A 60 10.63 3.94 -18.23
C LEU A 60 9.61 2.94 -17.69
N LEU A 61 9.70 1.68 -18.13
CA LEU A 61 8.89 0.61 -17.57
C LEU A 61 9.53 0.13 -16.26
N SER A 62 8.86 0.32 -15.12
CA SER A 62 9.30 -0.20 -13.82
C SER A 62 8.43 -1.39 -13.42
N LEU A 63 9.00 -2.60 -13.49
CA LEU A 63 8.29 -3.83 -13.10
C LEU A 63 8.47 -4.15 -11.60
N GLY A 64 9.37 -3.43 -10.93
CA GLY A 64 9.71 -3.61 -9.51
C GLY A 64 8.69 -3.08 -8.49
N GLN A 65 7.68 -2.32 -8.91
CA GLN A 65 6.84 -1.51 -8.02
C GLN A 65 6.00 -2.33 -7.03
N GLY A 66 5.71 -3.59 -7.38
CA GLY A 66 4.92 -4.49 -6.55
C GLY A 66 5.54 -4.75 -5.16
N ILE A 67 6.87 -4.74 -5.03
CA ILE A 67 7.53 -5.04 -3.75
C ILE A 67 7.27 -3.95 -2.71
N PHE A 68 7.28 -2.68 -3.11
CA PHE A 68 7.04 -1.55 -2.20
C PHE A 68 5.60 -1.54 -1.71
N PHE A 69 4.67 -1.83 -2.62
CA PHE A 69 3.26 -1.99 -2.27
C PHE A 69 3.04 -3.19 -1.34
N ALA A 70 3.65 -4.34 -1.64
CA ALA A 70 3.55 -5.53 -0.82
C ALA A 70 4.10 -5.31 0.59
N LEU A 71 5.24 -4.61 0.73
CA LEU A 71 5.82 -4.29 2.04
C LEU A 71 4.91 -3.39 2.88
N GLY A 72 4.35 -2.33 2.29
CA GLY A 72 3.40 -1.45 2.99
C GLY A 72 2.12 -2.20 3.37
N GLY A 73 1.55 -2.96 2.43
CA GLY A 73 0.36 -3.78 2.65
C GLY A 73 0.58 -4.87 3.71
N TYR A 74 1.77 -5.48 3.74
CA TYR A 74 2.14 -6.49 4.73
C TYR A 74 2.24 -5.89 6.14
N GLY A 75 2.81 -4.68 6.29
CA GLY A 75 2.81 -3.96 7.56
C GLY A 75 1.40 -3.65 8.07
N ALA A 76 0.49 -3.24 7.18
CA ALA A 76 -0.92 -3.05 7.52
C ALA A 76 -1.59 -4.38 7.91
N ALA A 77 -1.32 -5.46 7.17
CA ALA A 77 -1.85 -6.79 7.45
C ALA A 77 -1.36 -7.33 8.80
N MET A 78 -0.10 -7.09 9.18
CA MET A 78 0.44 -7.48 10.48
C MET A 78 -0.38 -6.87 11.63
N TYR A 79 -0.60 -5.56 11.61
CA TYR A 79 -1.42 -4.88 12.62
C TYR A 79 -2.86 -5.41 12.63
N LEU A 80 -3.50 -5.50 11.47
CA LEU A 80 -4.89 -5.97 11.39
C LEU A 80 -5.04 -7.41 11.91
N GLN A 81 -4.14 -8.31 11.52
CA GLN A 81 -4.13 -9.70 11.99
C GLN A 81 -3.89 -9.77 13.50
N LEU A 82 -2.96 -8.99 14.06
CA LEU A 82 -2.72 -8.97 15.51
C LEU A 82 -3.95 -8.48 16.29
N ASN A 83 -4.68 -7.50 15.77
CA ASN A 83 -5.89 -6.99 16.41
C ASN A 83 -7.09 -7.93 16.28
N SER A 84 -7.26 -8.59 15.12
CA SER A 84 -8.31 -9.58 14.92
C SER A 84 -8.06 -10.88 15.69
N SER A 85 -6.83 -11.12 16.13
CA SER A 85 -6.45 -12.38 16.81
C SER A 85 -6.67 -12.39 18.32
N SER A 86 -7.25 -11.33 18.87
CA SER A 86 -7.61 -11.21 20.28
C SER A 86 -8.56 -12.29 20.79
N GLY A 87 -9.27 -12.99 19.90
CA GLY A 87 -10.18 -14.09 20.23
C GLY A 87 -9.56 -15.50 20.18
N GLN A 88 -8.29 -15.67 19.76
CA GLN A 88 -7.66 -16.99 19.69
C GLN A 88 -7.02 -17.42 21.03
N PRO A 89 -7.00 -18.73 21.35
CA PRO A 89 -6.45 -19.26 22.61
C PRO A 89 -4.99 -18.88 22.88
N ASN A 90 -4.20 -18.75 21.82
CA ASN A 90 -2.76 -18.48 21.89
C ASN A 90 -2.42 -17.00 21.65
N GLY A 91 -3.42 -16.14 21.40
CA GLY A 91 -3.22 -14.71 21.12
C GLY A 91 -2.37 -14.40 19.88
N ILE A 92 -2.12 -15.39 19.02
CA ILE A 92 -1.35 -15.27 17.78
C ILE A 92 -2.25 -15.44 16.55
N PRO A 93 -1.90 -14.80 15.41
CA PRO A 93 -2.60 -15.01 14.15
C PRO A 93 -2.78 -16.47 13.76
N GLU A 94 -3.96 -16.80 13.24
CA GLU A 94 -4.35 -18.16 12.87
C GLU A 94 -3.32 -18.84 11.94
N PHE A 95 -2.75 -18.11 10.97
CA PHE A 95 -1.75 -18.67 10.07
C PHE A 95 -0.49 -19.16 10.81
N PHE A 96 -0.06 -18.54 11.91
CA PHE A 96 1.09 -19.04 12.68
C PHE A 96 0.80 -20.42 13.30
N SER A 97 -0.43 -20.62 13.78
CA SER A 97 -0.85 -21.92 14.31
C SER A 97 -0.89 -23.00 13.22
N LEU A 98 -1.26 -22.65 11.98
CA LEU A 98 -1.27 -23.58 10.84
C LEU A 98 0.14 -24.06 10.46
N TYR A 99 1.18 -23.29 10.77
CA TYR A 99 2.58 -23.64 10.48
C TYR A 99 3.35 -24.13 11.72
N GLY A 100 2.66 -24.44 12.84
CA GLY A 100 3.29 -24.94 14.06
C GLY A 100 4.17 -23.90 14.77
N VAL A 101 3.87 -22.61 14.62
CA VAL A 101 4.58 -21.54 15.32
C VAL A 101 3.79 -21.19 16.58
N ASP A 102 4.34 -21.54 17.74
CA ASP A 102 3.65 -21.41 19.04
C ASP A 102 3.82 -20.04 19.70
N ARG A 103 4.75 -19.21 19.21
CA ARG A 103 5.05 -17.89 19.76
C ARG A 103 5.16 -16.83 18.67
N LEU A 104 4.71 -15.62 18.97
CA LEU A 104 4.83 -14.50 18.05
C LEU A 104 6.32 -14.20 17.80
N PRO A 105 6.77 -14.05 16.54
CA PRO A 105 8.13 -13.64 16.26
C PRO A 105 8.41 -12.22 16.77
N PHE A 106 9.61 -11.97 17.28
CA PHE A 106 9.99 -10.68 17.86
C PHE A 106 9.75 -9.47 16.93
N PHE A 107 9.89 -9.66 15.61
CA PHE A 107 9.71 -8.58 14.63
C PHE A 107 8.23 -8.21 14.38
N TRP A 108 7.27 -9.04 14.83
CA TRP A 108 5.84 -8.73 14.80
C TRP A 108 5.39 -7.93 16.03
N GLU A 109 6.07 -8.06 17.17
CA GLU A 109 5.67 -7.39 18.43
C GLU A 109 5.49 -5.86 18.29
N PRO A 110 6.36 -5.12 17.56
CA PRO A 110 6.19 -3.67 17.38
C PRO A 110 4.88 -3.27 16.69
N PHE A 111 4.30 -4.17 15.87
CA PHE A 111 3.06 -3.94 15.14
C PHE A 111 1.81 -4.05 16.01
N HIS A 112 1.92 -4.26 17.32
CA HIS A 112 0.79 -4.00 18.23
C HIS A 112 0.49 -2.50 18.37
N ASN A 113 1.50 -1.65 18.17
CA ASN A 113 1.31 -0.20 18.30
C ASN A 113 0.78 0.39 16.97
N PRO A 114 -0.38 1.07 16.96
CA PRO A 114 -0.93 1.68 15.76
C PRO A 114 -0.03 2.77 15.19
N LEU A 115 0.64 3.56 16.04
CA LEU A 115 1.53 4.63 15.59
C LEU A 115 2.78 4.05 14.92
N PHE A 116 3.36 3.01 15.50
CA PHE A 116 4.50 2.32 14.90
C PHE A 116 4.13 1.75 13.53
N THR A 117 2.97 1.10 13.43
CA THR A 117 2.46 0.53 12.18
C THR A 117 2.29 1.60 11.11
N LEU A 118 1.63 2.72 11.44
CA LEU A 118 1.42 3.81 10.49
C LEU A 118 2.74 4.38 9.99
N ILE A 119 3.74 4.56 10.85
CA ILE A 119 5.07 5.01 10.43
C ILE A 119 5.75 3.95 9.56
N ALA A 120 5.73 2.68 9.97
CA ALA A 120 6.39 1.58 9.27
C ALA A 120 5.85 1.36 7.85
N ILE A 121 4.53 1.49 7.64
CA ILE A 121 3.89 1.36 6.32
C ILE A 121 4.49 2.32 5.29
N TRP A 122 4.88 3.52 5.70
CA TRP A 122 5.52 4.51 4.82
C TRP A 122 7.05 4.40 4.84
N LEU A 123 7.62 4.27 6.04
CA LEU A 123 9.05 4.30 6.26
C LEU A 123 9.75 3.09 5.62
N VAL A 124 9.22 1.88 5.81
CA VAL A 124 9.88 0.65 5.33
C VAL A 124 9.96 0.61 3.80
N PRO A 125 8.85 0.81 3.03
CA PRO A 125 8.95 0.88 1.58
C PRO A 125 9.81 2.05 1.11
N SER A 126 9.75 3.22 1.78
CA SER A 126 10.54 4.40 1.40
C SER A 126 12.05 4.20 1.57
N LEU A 127 12.48 3.54 2.66
CA LEU A 127 13.88 3.26 2.93
C LEU A 127 14.43 2.27 1.91
N LEU A 128 13.66 1.21 1.60
CA LEU A 128 14.04 0.26 0.58
C LEU A 128 14.11 0.93 -0.80
N ALA A 129 13.11 1.75 -1.15
CA ALA A 129 13.08 2.50 -2.39
C ALA A 129 14.25 3.49 -2.50
N ALA A 130 14.62 4.15 -1.39
CA ALA A 130 15.77 5.05 -1.34
C ALA A 130 17.09 4.30 -1.51
N LEU A 131 17.26 3.14 -0.87
CA LEU A 131 18.45 2.29 -1.03
C LEU A 131 18.60 1.80 -2.47
N LEU A 132 17.55 1.19 -3.02
CA LEU A 132 17.55 0.66 -4.39
C LEU A 132 17.69 1.80 -5.41
N GLY A 133 16.96 2.89 -5.23
CA GLY A 133 17.04 4.08 -6.08
C GLY A 133 18.45 4.67 -6.09
N ASN A 134 19.06 4.83 -4.92
CA ASN A 134 20.43 5.34 -4.82
C ASN A 134 21.45 4.44 -5.53
N MET A 135 21.32 3.12 -5.40
CA MET A 135 22.17 2.16 -6.13
C MET A 135 21.97 2.26 -7.65
N VAL A 136 20.73 2.35 -8.11
CA VAL A 136 20.40 2.44 -9.53
C VAL A 136 20.89 3.74 -10.16
N PHE A 137 20.69 4.88 -9.49
CA PHE A 137 21.11 6.19 -10.02
C PHE A 137 22.63 6.35 -10.04
N ARG A 138 23.34 5.79 -9.05
CA ARG A 138 24.82 5.73 -9.07
C ARG A 138 25.35 4.98 -10.29
N ASN A 139 24.67 3.93 -10.72
CA ASN A 139 25.06 3.12 -11.87
C ASN A 139 24.59 3.68 -13.22
N ARG A 140 23.98 4.88 -13.27
CA ARG A 140 23.53 5.58 -14.50
C ARG A 140 22.70 4.69 -15.45
N ILE A 141 21.93 3.76 -14.89
CA ILE A 141 21.16 2.77 -15.66
C ILE A 141 20.05 3.48 -16.43
N LYS A 142 19.92 3.19 -17.74
CA LYS A 142 18.92 3.81 -18.62
C LYS A 142 18.17 2.76 -19.43
N GLY A 143 16.91 3.08 -19.77
CA GLY A 143 16.10 2.29 -20.70
C GLY A 143 15.84 0.88 -20.20
N VAL A 144 15.93 -0.11 -21.10
CA VAL A 144 15.55 -1.51 -20.87
C VAL A 144 16.27 -2.15 -19.68
N TYR A 145 17.53 -1.77 -19.43
CA TYR A 145 18.30 -2.30 -18.29
C TYR A 145 17.66 -1.98 -16.94
N PHE A 146 16.97 -0.84 -16.83
CA PHE A 146 16.23 -0.49 -15.62
C PHE A 146 15.03 -1.42 -15.41
N SER A 147 14.32 -1.74 -16.48
CA SER A 147 13.17 -2.67 -16.44
C SER A 147 13.61 -4.07 -16.04
N ILE A 148 14.70 -4.60 -16.64
CA ILE A 148 15.24 -5.93 -16.31
C ILE A 148 15.73 -5.97 -14.86
N LEU A 149 16.46 -4.95 -14.40
CA LEU A 149 16.98 -4.92 -13.03
C LEU A 149 15.87 -4.82 -11.99
N THR A 150 14.85 -4.00 -12.23
CA THR A 150 13.71 -3.88 -11.31
C THR A 150 12.83 -5.12 -11.32
N GLN A 151 12.78 -5.86 -12.43
CA GLN A 151 12.12 -7.16 -12.50
C GLN A 151 12.91 -8.26 -11.78
N ALA A 152 14.24 -8.32 -11.95
CA ALA A 152 15.10 -9.35 -11.34
C ALA A 152 15.27 -9.17 -9.82
N ALA A 153 15.01 -7.97 -9.31
CA ALA A 153 14.94 -7.70 -7.88
C ALA A 153 13.67 -8.27 -7.21
N LEU A 154 12.75 -8.85 -8.00
CA LEU A 154 11.47 -9.44 -7.61
C LEU A 154 11.46 -10.92 -7.95
#